data_AF-A0A0K2V6Y6-F1
#
_entry.id   AF-A0A0K2V6Y6-F1
#
_cell.length_a   1.000
_cell.length_b   1.000
_cell.length_c   1.000
_cell.angle_alpha   90.00
_cell.angle_beta   90.00
_cell.angle_gamma   90.00
#
_symmetry.space_group_name_H-M   'P 1'
#
loop_
_entity.id
_entity.type
_entity.pdbx_description
1 polymer ?
#
loop_
_entity_poly.entity_id
_entity_poly.type
_entity_poly.pdbx_seq_one_letter_code
_entity_poly.pdbx_strand_id
1 'polypeptide(L)'
;VAGGIEDNDKVLSHAAEIAKVALELLGQSTHFITPNKPKYRLKLRIGIHTGHVIGGIIQRPNRLPRYRLFGDTIKIVYSLIHNTGALMIHLSEATNTLLQEVGGFHTEPYKILNLTPMGLTQTYCLFEDDMGYAEGNTEPFFKIFDRRENISFGV
;
A
#
# COMPACT_ATOMS: atom_id res chain seq x y z
N VAL A 1 1.37 8.18 -4.90
CA VAL A 1 1.37 9.40 -4.07
C VAL A 1 2.66 9.40 -3.27
N ALA A 2 3.33 10.54 -3.10
CA ALA A 2 4.46 10.68 -2.17
C ALA A 2 4.08 11.76 -1.15
N GLY A 3 4.28 11.48 0.13
CA GLY A 3 4.05 12.42 1.23
C GLY A 3 5.35 13.01 1.77
N GLY A 4 5.27 13.89 2.76
CA GLY A 4 6.44 14.38 3.53
C GLY A 4 7.31 15.44 2.83
N ILE A 5 6.74 16.25 1.93
CA ILE A 5 7.48 17.33 1.25
C ILE A 5 7.57 18.61 2.10
N GLU A 6 6.55 18.89 2.92
CA GLU A 6 6.40 20.20 3.54
C GLU A 6 7.07 20.34 4.92
N ASP A 7 7.32 19.26 5.68
CA ASP A 7 8.04 19.29 6.96
C ASP A 7 8.65 17.90 7.31
N ASN A 8 9.95 17.84 7.57
CA ASN A 8 10.61 16.61 8.05
C ASN A 8 10.24 16.25 9.50
N ASP A 9 9.76 17.20 10.31
CA ASP A 9 9.47 16.95 11.73
C ASP A 9 8.16 16.17 11.96
N LYS A 10 7.37 15.93 10.89
CA LYS A 10 6.05 15.28 10.94
C LYS A 10 6.01 13.90 10.26
N VAL A 11 7.15 13.21 10.12
CA VAL A 11 7.22 11.89 9.47
C VAL A 11 6.18 10.91 10.02
N LEU A 12 6.00 10.88 11.34
CA LEU A 12 5.00 10.03 12.01
C LEU A 12 3.56 10.36 11.57
N SER A 13 3.21 11.66 11.49
CA SER A 13 1.89 12.11 11.03
C SER A 13 1.64 11.70 9.58
N HIS A 14 2.64 11.90 8.71
CA HIS A 14 2.51 11.59 7.29
C HIS A 14 2.39 10.10 7.01
N ALA A 15 3.15 9.25 7.71
CA ALA A 15 3.02 7.80 7.57
C ALA A 15 1.61 7.33 7.93
N ALA A 16 1.05 7.84 9.03
CA ALA A 16 -0.29 7.50 9.50
C ALA A 16 -1.39 8.01 8.55
N GLU A 17 -1.29 9.24 8.06
CA GLU A 17 -2.25 9.80 7.09
C GLU A 17 -2.26 9.00 5.79
N ILE A 18 -1.10 8.63 5.26
CA ILE A 18 -0.99 7.83 4.04
C ILE A 18 -1.57 6.43 4.26
N ALA A 19 -1.36 5.83 5.44
CA ALA A 19 -1.96 4.54 5.79
C ALA A 19 -3.49 4.63 5.86
N LYS A 20 -4.06 5.68 6.46
CA LYS A 20 -5.52 5.92 6.51
C LYS A 20 -6.11 6.07 5.11
N VAL A 21 -5.50 6.91 4.27
CA VAL A 21 -5.95 7.08 2.88
C VAL A 21 -5.88 5.77 2.10
N ALA A 22 -4.85 4.95 2.34
CA ALA A 22 -4.74 3.64 1.69
C ALA A 22 -5.87 2.68 2.09
N LEU A 23 -6.25 2.65 3.37
CA LEU A 23 -7.37 1.86 3.87
C LEU A 23 -8.70 2.32 3.25
N GLU A 24 -8.98 3.63 3.31
CA GLU A 24 -10.21 4.21 2.72
C GLU A 24 -10.31 3.94 1.21
N LEU A 25 -9.21 4.08 0.47
CA LEU A 25 -9.18 3.79 -0.97
C LEU A 25 -9.48 2.33 -1.26
N LEU A 26 -8.95 1.41 -0.45
CA LEU A 26 -9.18 -0.01 -0.61
C LEU A 26 -10.65 -0.35 -0.34
N GLY A 27 -11.23 0.17 0.74
CA GLY A 27 -12.65 0.03 1.07
C GLY A 27 -13.56 0.54 -0.06
N GLN A 28 -13.34 1.78 -0.51
CA GLN A 28 -14.14 2.39 -1.58
C GLN A 28 -13.98 1.71 -2.95
N SER A 29 -12.81 1.12 -3.24
CA SER A 29 -12.54 0.46 -4.52
C SER A 29 -13.51 -0.70 -4.82
N THR A 30 -14.06 -1.32 -3.78
CA THR A 30 -15.00 -2.44 -3.91
C THR A 30 -16.40 -1.98 -4.31
N HIS A 31 -16.79 -0.77 -3.91
CA HIS A 31 -18.07 -0.15 -4.25
C HIS A 31 -18.04 0.58 -5.60
N PHE A 32 -16.84 0.88 -6.11
CA PHE A 32 -16.69 1.55 -7.39
C PHE A 32 -17.05 0.63 -8.56
N ILE A 33 -18.10 1.00 -9.30
CA ILE A 33 -18.55 0.29 -10.50
C ILE A 33 -18.24 1.15 -11.71
N THR A 34 -17.44 0.60 -12.64
CA THR A 34 -17.15 1.31 -13.89
C THR A 34 -18.37 1.27 -14.81
N PRO A 35 -18.82 2.41 -15.38
CA PRO A 35 -20.00 2.46 -16.26
C PRO A 35 -19.96 1.46 -17.43
N ASN A 36 -18.78 1.27 -18.02
CA ASN A 36 -18.60 0.39 -19.17
C ASN A 36 -18.42 -1.10 -18.79
N LYS A 37 -18.24 -1.45 -17.51
CA LYS A 37 -18.03 -2.83 -17.04
C LYS A 37 -18.68 -3.07 -15.66
N PRO A 38 -20.01 -3.17 -15.58
CA PRO A 38 -20.73 -3.26 -14.31
C PRO A 38 -20.45 -4.53 -13.49
N LYS A 39 -19.98 -5.61 -14.14
CA LYS A 39 -19.63 -6.88 -13.49
C LYS A 39 -18.18 -6.92 -12.98
N TYR A 40 -17.35 -5.94 -13.35
CA TYR A 40 -15.94 -5.92 -12.96
C TYR A 40 -15.76 -5.05 -11.72
N ARG A 41 -15.28 -5.67 -10.63
CA ARG A 41 -14.88 -4.97 -9.41
C ARG A 41 -13.42 -4.55 -9.52
N LEU A 42 -13.14 -3.27 -9.23
CA LEU A 42 -11.78 -2.75 -9.20
C LEU A 42 -11.01 -3.46 -8.08
N LYS A 43 -9.84 -4.01 -8.40
CA LYS A 43 -8.94 -4.63 -7.41
C LYS A 43 -7.67 -3.81 -7.33
N LEU A 44 -7.48 -3.12 -6.21
CA LEU A 44 -6.28 -2.33 -5.97
C LEU A 44 -5.18 -3.18 -5.33
N ARG A 45 -3.93 -2.77 -5.54
CA ARG A 45 -2.75 -3.26 -4.83
C ARG A 45 -1.96 -2.05 -4.38
N ILE A 46 -1.68 -1.95 -3.09
CA ILE A 46 -1.04 -0.77 -2.51
C ILE A 46 0.24 -1.22 -1.81
N GLY A 47 1.33 -0.48 -2.03
CA GLY A 47 2.61 -0.71 -1.36
C GLY A 47 3.11 0.61 -0.77
N ILE A 48 3.52 0.59 0.49
CA ILE A 48 3.94 1.77 1.24
C ILE A 48 5.33 1.53 1.83
N HIS A 49 6.24 2.47 1.56
CA HIS A 49 7.60 2.47 2.09
C HIS A 49 8.01 3.89 2.44
N THR A 50 8.68 4.03 3.58
CA THR A 50 9.22 5.30 4.06
C THR A 50 10.71 5.34 3.79
N GLY A 51 11.17 6.39 3.11
CA GLY A 51 12.58 6.58 2.77
C GLY A 51 12.81 7.84 1.94
N HIS A 52 14.09 8.14 1.73
CA HIS A 52 14.52 9.34 1.01
C HIS A 52 14.25 9.20 -0.49
N VAL A 53 13.76 10.28 -1.13
CA VAL A 53 13.48 10.31 -2.55
C VAL A 53 14.01 11.59 -3.18
N ILE A 54 14.43 11.52 -4.43
CA ILE A 54 14.89 12.67 -5.19
C ILE A 54 13.80 13.05 -6.19
N GLY A 55 13.32 14.30 -6.12
CA GLY A 55 12.39 14.86 -7.10
C GLY A 55 13.12 15.60 -8.23
N GLY A 56 12.60 15.51 -9.45
CA GLY A 56 13.14 16.24 -10.59
C GLY A 56 12.11 16.54 -11.67
N ILE A 57 12.39 17.54 -12.50
CA ILE A 57 11.56 17.92 -13.65
C ILE A 57 12.21 17.34 -14.90
N ILE A 58 11.43 16.56 -15.66
CA ILE A 58 11.85 16.09 -16.98
C ILE A 58 11.17 16.94 -18.04
N GLN A 59 11.98 17.71 -18.77
CA GLN A 59 11.55 18.50 -19.93
C GLN A 59 12.11 17.87 -21.21
N ARG A 60 11.23 17.58 -22.18
CA ARG A 60 11.63 17.21 -23.55
C ARG A 60 11.32 18.38 -24.49
N PRO A 61 12.09 18.60 -25.58
CA PRO A 61 12.02 19.81 -26.40
C PRO A 61 10.62 20.23 -26.87
N ASN A 62 9.69 19.28 -27.05
CA ASN A 62 8.32 19.53 -27.52
C ASN A 62 7.22 18.91 -26.63
N ARG A 63 7.43 18.86 -25.30
CA ARG A 63 6.47 18.29 -24.32
C ARG A 63 6.42 19.17 -23.08
N LEU A 64 5.28 19.23 -22.40
CA LEU A 64 5.19 19.88 -21.09
C LEU A 64 6.12 19.21 -20.05
N PRO A 65 6.67 20.00 -19.10
CA PRO A 65 7.52 19.50 -18.04
C PRO A 65 6.72 18.54 -17.15
N ARG A 66 7.34 17.42 -16.78
CA ARG A 66 6.71 16.41 -15.89
C ARG A 66 7.57 16.22 -14.65
N TYR A 67 6.95 16.39 -13.49
CA TYR A 67 7.55 16.00 -12.22
C TYR A 67 7.67 14.48 -12.17
N ARG A 68 8.86 14.01 -11.80
CA ARG A 68 9.11 12.61 -11.48
C ARG A 68 9.92 12.50 -10.20
N LEU A 69 9.68 11.40 -9.52
CA LEU A 69 10.47 10.97 -8.39
C LEU A 69 11.45 9.89 -8.85
N PHE A 70 12.64 9.88 -8.26
CA PHE A 70 13.72 8.92 -8.50
C PHE A 70 14.34 8.48 -7.17
N GLY A 71 14.92 7.28 -7.17
CA GLY A 71 15.65 6.75 -6.01
C GLY A 71 15.34 5.29 -5.75
N ASP A 72 16.10 4.68 -4.85
CA ASP A 72 15.94 3.27 -4.49
C ASP A 72 14.65 3.01 -3.72
N THR A 73 14.15 3.99 -2.95
CA THR A 73 12.84 3.94 -2.29
C THR A 73 11.71 3.59 -3.26
N ILE A 74 11.72 4.13 -4.49
CA ILE A 74 10.68 3.82 -5.49
C ILE A 74 10.82 2.39 -6.01
N LYS A 75 12.05 1.89 -6.15
CA LYS A 75 12.29 0.49 -6.54
C LYS A 75 11.80 -0.47 -5.46
N ILE A 76 12.03 -0.13 -4.19
CA ILE A 76 11.52 -0.87 -3.04
C ILE A 76 9.98 -0.91 -3.07
N VAL A 77 9.32 0.25 -3.20
CA VAL A 77 7.85 0.32 -3.31
C VAL A 77 7.34 -0.53 -4.47
N TYR A 78 7.97 -0.45 -5.63
CA TYR A 78 7.58 -1.25 -6.80
C TYR A 78 7.69 -2.75 -6.52
N SER A 79 8.79 -3.19 -5.89
CA SER A 79 8.99 -4.58 -5.49
C SER A 79 7.91 -5.05 -4.50
N LEU A 80 7.55 -4.21 -3.52
CA LEU A 80 6.45 -4.50 -2.60
C LEU A 80 5.14 -4.71 -3.37
N ILE A 81 4.74 -3.76 -4.20
CA ILE A 81 3.49 -3.82 -4.98
C ILE A 81 3.46 -5.06 -5.88
N HIS A 82 4.57 -5.39 -6.54
CA HIS A 82 4.67 -6.55 -7.40
C HIS A 82 4.41 -7.87 -6.64
N ASN A 83 4.91 -7.96 -5.41
CA ASN A 83 4.76 -9.14 -4.54
C ASN A 83 3.47 -9.13 -3.69
N THR A 84 2.61 -8.12 -3.87
CA THR A 84 1.34 -7.97 -3.16
C THR A 84 0.20 -8.65 -3.92
N GLY A 85 -0.66 -9.36 -3.20
CA GLY A 85 -1.91 -9.89 -3.76
C GLY A 85 -2.97 -8.82 -3.97
N ALA A 86 -4.11 -9.19 -4.56
CA ALA A 86 -5.20 -8.25 -4.80
C ALA A 86 -5.87 -7.82 -3.49
N LEU A 87 -6.30 -6.55 -3.40
CA LEU A 87 -6.98 -5.95 -2.25
C LEU A 87 -6.17 -6.08 -0.95
N MET A 88 -4.85 -5.89 -1.04
CA MET A 88 -3.97 -5.83 0.12
C MET A 88 -3.08 -4.60 0.10
N ILE A 89 -2.71 -4.16 1.30
CA ILE A 89 -1.76 -3.08 1.55
C ILE A 89 -0.48 -3.69 2.13
N HIS A 90 0.61 -3.54 1.40
CA HIS A 90 1.91 -4.11 1.75
C HIS A 90 2.84 -3.01 2.25
N LEU A 91 3.41 -3.23 3.43
CA LEU A 91 4.30 -2.31 4.11
C LEU A 91 5.74 -2.84 4.13
N SER A 92 6.70 -1.95 3.96
CA SER A 92 8.09 -2.20 4.37
C SER A 92 8.23 -2.16 5.89
N GLU A 93 9.26 -2.81 6.43
CA GLU A 93 9.65 -2.72 7.85
C GLU A 93 9.74 -1.28 8.36
N ALA A 94 10.41 -0.38 7.62
CA ALA A 94 10.58 1.02 8.02
C ALA A 94 9.25 1.75 8.27
N THR A 95 8.26 1.53 7.40
CA THR A 95 6.91 2.10 7.59
C THR A 95 6.18 1.43 8.74
N ASN A 96 6.34 0.11 8.89
CA ASN A 96 5.70 -0.64 9.96
C ASN A 96 6.11 -0.12 11.35
N THR A 97 7.41 0.10 11.56
CA THR A 97 7.94 0.66 12.82
C THR A 97 7.32 2.02 13.14
N LEU A 98 7.17 2.89 12.14
CA LEU A 98 6.55 4.21 12.33
C LEU A 98 5.06 4.09 12.67
N LEU A 99 4.33 3.17 12.03
CA LEU A 99 2.92 2.95 12.34
C LEU A 99 2.71 2.34 13.73
N GLN A 100 3.63 1.47 14.17
CA GLN A 100 3.62 0.93 15.53
C GLN A 100 3.91 2.01 16.59
N GLU A 101 4.78 2.97 16.28
CA GLU A 101 5.06 4.11 17.15
C GLU A 101 3.86 5.07 17.26
N VAL A 102 3.16 5.32 16.15
CA VAL A 102 1.92 6.11 16.16
C VAL A 102 0.79 5.39 16.91
N GLY A 103 0.68 4.06 16.72
CA GLY A 103 -0.38 3.23 17.28
C GLY A 103 -1.71 3.32 16.51
N GLY A 104 -2.64 2.42 16.85
CA GLY A 104 -3.98 2.39 16.23
C GLY A 104 -4.04 1.80 14.82
N PHE A 105 -3.02 1.03 14.43
CA PHE A 105 -2.98 0.30 13.16
C PHE A 105 -2.67 -1.17 13.42
N HIS A 106 -3.45 -2.07 12.81
CA HIS A 106 -3.19 -3.50 12.87
C HIS A 106 -2.33 -3.97 11.69
N THR A 107 -1.16 -4.49 12.01
CA THR A 107 -0.16 -4.93 11.03
C THR A 107 0.33 -6.33 11.35
N GLU A 108 0.40 -7.20 10.36
CA GLU A 108 0.90 -8.57 10.53
C GLU A 108 2.10 -8.86 9.62
N PRO A 109 3.05 -9.72 10.05
CA PRO A 109 4.13 -10.17 9.19
C PRO A 109 3.60 -10.91 7.95
N TYR A 110 4.11 -10.58 6.76
CA TYR A 110 3.64 -11.17 5.49
C TYR A 110 4.68 -12.05 4.80
N LYS A 111 5.77 -11.47 4.29
CA LYS A 111 6.80 -12.19 3.52
C LYS A 111 8.20 -11.65 3.83
N ILE A 112 9.21 -12.47 3.58
CA ILE A 112 10.59 -12.00 3.53
C ILE A 112 10.92 -11.74 2.06
N LEU A 113 11.31 -10.51 1.73
CA LEU A 113 11.69 -10.10 0.38
C LEU A 113 13.15 -9.68 0.34
N ASN A 114 13.83 -10.00 -0.77
CA ASN A 114 15.15 -9.42 -1.06
C ASN A 114 14.96 -8.06 -1.75
N LEU A 115 15.12 -6.98 -1.01
CA LEU A 115 14.92 -5.61 -1.45
C LEU A 115 16.28 -4.94 -1.60
N THR A 116 16.77 -4.72 -2.80
CA THR A 116 18.00 -3.92 -2.99
C THR A 116 17.73 -2.44 -2.66
N PRO A 117 18.56 -1.75 -1.85
CA PRO A 117 19.83 -2.19 -1.23
C PRO A 117 19.72 -2.78 0.19
N MET A 118 18.53 -2.87 0.77
CA MET A 118 18.29 -3.35 2.14
C MET A 118 18.64 -4.83 2.38
N GLY A 119 18.64 -5.67 1.32
CA GLY A 119 18.86 -7.10 1.42
C GLY A 119 17.59 -7.86 1.78
N LEU A 120 17.73 -8.99 2.49
CA LEU A 120 16.59 -9.77 2.97
C LEU A 120 15.89 -9.03 4.12
N THR A 121 14.64 -8.63 3.90
CA THR A 121 13.88 -7.80 4.82
C THR A 121 12.49 -8.40 5.04
N GLN A 122 12.05 -8.43 6.29
CA GLN A 122 10.68 -8.83 6.65
C GLN A 122 9.71 -7.72 6.24
N THR A 123 8.61 -8.10 5.60
CA THR A 123 7.54 -7.18 5.22
C THR A 123 6.25 -7.50 5.96
N TYR A 124 5.34 -6.54 5.95
CA TYR A 124 4.13 -6.57 6.75
C TYR A 124 2.91 -6.23 5.89
N CYS A 125 1.74 -6.74 6.26
CA CYS A 125 0.47 -6.31 5.68
C CYS A 125 -0.27 -5.43 6.68
N LEU A 126 -0.83 -4.33 6.18
CA LEU A 126 -1.74 -3.47 6.94
C LEU A 126 -3.16 -3.95 6.72
N PHE A 127 -3.90 -4.06 7.81
CA PHE A 127 -5.27 -4.50 7.81
C PHE A 127 -6.17 -3.41 8.40
N GLU A 128 -7.40 -3.35 7.91
CA GLU A 128 -8.43 -2.51 8.49
C GLU A 128 -8.86 -3.22 9.78
N ASP A 129 -8.68 -2.57 10.93
CA ASP A 129 -9.37 -2.98 12.15
C ASP A 129 -10.88 -2.94 11.86
N ASP A 130 -11.66 -3.83 12.47
CA ASP A 130 -13.13 -3.93 12.33
C ASP A 130 -13.84 -2.63 12.77
N MET A 131 -13.64 -1.54 12.03
CA MET A 131 -14.40 -0.30 12.08
C MET A 131 -15.60 -0.54 11.19
N GLY A 132 -16.67 -0.99 11.85
CA GLY A 132 -17.92 -1.38 11.23
C GLY A 132 -18.34 -0.49 10.07
N TYR A 133 -18.37 -1.07 8.87
CA TYR A 133 -19.29 -0.62 7.84
C TYR A 133 -20.71 -0.80 8.40
N ALA A 134 -21.31 0.32 8.81
CA ALA A 134 -22.65 0.37 9.33
C ALA A 134 -23.65 -0.23 8.33
N GLU A 135 -24.40 -1.21 8.84
CA GLU A 135 -25.71 -1.70 8.41
C GLU A 135 -25.92 -1.99 6.92
N GLY A 136 -25.64 -3.23 6.56
CA GLY A 136 -26.30 -3.91 5.43
C GLY A 136 -25.40 -4.84 4.66
N ASN A 137 -25.10 -6.02 5.22
CA ASN A 137 -24.31 -7.12 4.64
C ASN A 137 -22.84 -6.73 4.37
N THR A 138 -21.81 -7.39 4.90
CA THR A 138 -21.53 -8.82 5.12
C THR A 138 -20.27 -8.90 5.98
N GLU A 139 -20.06 -10.03 6.67
CA GLU A 139 -18.84 -10.55 7.34
C GLU A 139 -17.53 -9.73 7.24
N PRO A 140 -16.73 -9.67 8.33
CA PRO A 140 -15.41 -9.01 8.31
C PRO A 140 -14.57 -9.52 7.13
N PHE A 141 -13.98 -8.59 6.38
CA PHE A 141 -13.38 -8.82 5.06
C PHE A 141 -12.36 -9.99 5.04
N PHE A 142 -11.66 -10.22 6.16
CA PHE A 142 -10.74 -11.36 6.31
C PHE A 142 -11.42 -12.72 6.18
N LYS A 143 -12.64 -12.90 6.69
CA LYS A 143 -13.38 -14.18 6.59
C LYS A 143 -13.89 -14.49 5.19
N ILE A 144 -14.03 -13.48 4.33
CA ILE A 144 -14.44 -13.68 2.93
C ILE A 144 -13.30 -14.30 2.11
N PHE A 145 -12.04 -13.98 2.45
CA PHE A 145 -10.86 -14.54 1.78
C PHE A 145 -10.29 -15.79 2.46
N ASP A 146 -10.59 -16.04 3.75
CA ASP A 146 -10.15 -17.23 4.48
C ASP A 146 -11.00 -18.49 4.20
N ARG A 147 -11.96 -18.41 3.25
CA ARG A 147 -12.73 -19.57 2.82
C ARG A 147 -12.09 -20.22 1.60
N ARG A 148 -11.06 -21.03 1.87
CA ARG A 148 -10.59 -22.15 1.04
C ARG A 148 -10.64 -21.91 -0.47
N GLU A 149 -9.56 -21.43 -1.08
CA GLU A 149 -9.15 -21.99 -2.38
C GLU A 149 -7.61 -22.07 -2.49
N ASN A 150 -7.20 -23.32 -2.71
CA ASN A 150 -5.89 -23.79 -3.10
C ASN A 150 -5.15 -22.84 -4.05
N ILE A 151 -4.00 -22.33 -3.60
CA ILE A 151 -2.85 -22.19 -4.51
C ILE A 151 -1.86 -23.25 -4.05
N SER A 152 -2.06 -24.45 -4.57
CA SER A 152 -1.04 -25.48 -4.62
C SER A 152 0.27 -24.86 -5.13
N PHE A 153 1.29 -24.86 -4.27
CA PHE A 153 2.67 -24.64 -4.68
C PHE A 153 3.04 -25.80 -5.62
N GLY A 154 3.00 -25.53 -6.93
CA GLY A 154 3.66 -26.35 -7.92
C GLY A 154 5.16 -26.03 -7.90
N VAL A 155 5.95 -27.05 -7.59
CA VAL A 155 7.40 -27.14 -7.84
C VAL A 155 7.64 -27.18 -9.34
#